data_AF-A0A2W2C9H3-F1
#
_entry.id   AF-A0A2W2C9H3-F1
#
_cell.length_a   1.000
_cell.length_b   1.000
_cell.length_c   1.000
_cell.angle_alpha   90.00
_cell.angle_beta   90.00
_cell.angle_gamma   90.00
#
_symmetry.space_group_name_H-M   'P 1'
#
loop_
_entity.id
_entity.type
_entity.pdbx_description
1 polymer ?
#
loop_
_entity_poly.entity_id
_entity_poly.type
_entity_poly.pdbx_seq_one_letter_code
_entity_poly.pdbx_strand_id
1 'polypeptide(L)'
;MPTLNDAFGELQAINGHLQTLHADNGNIIAGQAAIAAAIAASTAAINDVRNAVDAGTSVLKTIAGLQQVTNATLFHLSQQADAMICALEAISRNTCAIHNEAHIQTGRQTVIAAAETAILDITRSVNPAAALDFDRREEQRHATEKCCPPPVDPPVCAYRPCPAPKPLEIEKPREPR
;
A
#
# COMPACT_ATOMS: atom_id res chain seq x y z
N MET A 1 11.37 -105.10 -25.94
CA MET A 1 11.86 -104.70 -24.60
C MET A 1 12.81 -103.54 -24.82
N PRO A 2 12.67 -102.42 -24.09
CA PRO A 2 13.68 -101.37 -24.14
C PRO A 2 15.03 -101.95 -23.76
N THR A 3 16.06 -101.58 -24.53
CA THR A 3 17.44 -102.01 -24.33
C THR A 3 18.12 -101.12 -23.31
N LEU A 4 19.26 -101.58 -22.78
CA LEU A 4 20.10 -100.76 -21.91
C LEU A 4 20.53 -99.44 -22.59
N ASN A 5 20.68 -99.46 -23.92
CA ASN A 5 21.03 -98.28 -24.71
C ASN A 5 19.88 -97.27 -24.77
N ASP A 6 18.63 -97.72 -24.82
CA ASP A 6 17.45 -96.84 -24.80
C ASP A 6 17.36 -96.11 -23.45
N ALA A 7 17.57 -96.83 -22.34
CA ALA A 7 17.61 -96.23 -21.00
C ALA A 7 18.76 -95.22 -20.83
N PHE A 8 19.92 -95.50 -21.42
CA PHE A 8 21.07 -94.59 -21.40
C PHE A 8 20.82 -93.33 -22.24
N GLY A 9 20.17 -93.46 -23.41
CA GLY A 9 19.78 -92.32 -24.25
C GLY A 9 18.82 -91.36 -23.53
N GLU A 10 17.82 -91.90 -22.83
CA GLU A 10 16.90 -91.11 -22.00
C GLU A 10 17.63 -90.38 -20.85
N LEU A 11 18.57 -91.05 -20.18
CA LEU A 11 19.38 -90.41 -19.13
C LEU A 11 20.23 -89.25 -19.66
N GLN A 12 20.79 -89.39 -20.87
CA GLN A 12 21.51 -88.28 -21.52
C GLN A 12 20.57 -87.12 -21.85
N ALA A 13 19.37 -87.40 -22.37
CA ALA A 13 18.38 -86.38 -22.68
C ALA A 13 17.91 -85.62 -21.43
N ILE A 14 17.65 -86.34 -20.33
CA ILE A 14 17.30 -85.75 -19.02
C ILE A 14 18.43 -84.86 -18.53
N ASN A 15 19.69 -85.31 -18.61
CA ASN A 15 20.84 -84.50 -18.20
C ASN A 15 20.95 -83.21 -19.03
N GLY A 16 20.71 -83.29 -20.34
CA GLY A 16 20.65 -82.11 -21.22
C GLY A 16 19.55 -81.12 -20.80
N HIS A 17 18.34 -81.61 -20.48
CA HIS A 17 17.24 -80.76 -20.02
C HIS A 17 17.56 -80.09 -18.67
N LEU A 18 18.21 -80.81 -17.74
CA LEU A 18 18.64 -80.25 -16.46
C LEU A 18 19.68 -79.13 -16.64
N GLN A 19 20.59 -79.26 -17.61
CA GLN A 19 21.54 -78.20 -17.94
C GLN A 19 20.83 -76.96 -18.50
N THR A 20 19.83 -77.13 -19.37
CA THR A 20 19.01 -76.01 -19.87
C THR A 20 18.24 -75.33 -18.73
N LEU A 21 17.57 -76.10 -17.87
CA LEU A 21 16.86 -75.55 -16.71
C LEU A 21 17.79 -74.79 -15.77
N HIS A 22 19.01 -75.28 -15.57
CA HIS A 22 20.02 -74.57 -14.77
C HIS A 22 20.40 -73.23 -15.40
N ALA A 23 20.61 -73.20 -16.73
CA ALA A 23 20.90 -71.97 -17.46
C ALA A 23 19.73 -70.97 -17.41
N ASP A 24 18.50 -71.44 -17.60
CA ASP A 24 17.29 -70.61 -17.52
C ASP A 24 17.09 -70.04 -16.12
N ASN A 25 17.34 -70.85 -15.08
CA ASN A 25 17.30 -70.37 -13.70
C ASN A 25 18.37 -69.30 -13.44
N GLY A 26 19.57 -69.45 -14.01
CA GLY A 26 20.62 -68.42 -13.99
C GLY A 26 20.17 -67.11 -14.65
N ASN A 27 19.51 -67.19 -15.81
CA ASN A 27 18.97 -66.02 -16.52
C ASN A 27 17.86 -65.33 -15.72
N ILE A 28 16.97 -66.09 -15.07
CA ILE A 28 15.90 -65.55 -14.22
C ILE A 28 16.50 -64.78 -13.03
N ILE A 29 17.52 -65.35 -12.36
CA ILE A 29 18.20 -64.69 -11.24
C ILE A 29 18.84 -63.36 -11.69
N ALA A 30 19.51 -63.36 -12.84
CA ALA A 30 20.10 -62.15 -13.41
C ALA A 30 19.02 -61.10 -13.77
N GLY A 31 17.90 -61.54 -14.34
CA GLY A 31 16.75 -60.68 -14.65
C GLY A 31 16.12 -60.07 -13.39
N GLN A 32 15.96 -60.87 -12.33
CA GLN A 32 15.46 -60.39 -11.03
C GLN A 32 16.39 -59.33 -10.42
N ALA A 33 17.71 -59.53 -10.50
CA ALA A 33 18.68 -58.53 -10.04
C ALA A 33 18.60 -57.23 -10.84
N ALA A 34 18.43 -57.31 -12.16
CA ALA A 34 18.26 -56.13 -13.01
C ALA A 34 16.96 -55.36 -12.71
N ILE A 35 15.85 -56.08 -12.50
CA ILE A 35 14.56 -55.48 -12.11
C ILE A 35 14.69 -54.80 -10.74
N ALA A 36 15.32 -55.44 -9.75
CA ALA A 36 15.54 -54.83 -8.44
C ALA A 36 16.36 -53.53 -8.53
N ALA A 37 17.41 -53.52 -9.36
CA ALA A 37 18.21 -52.32 -9.62
C ALA A 37 17.38 -51.20 -10.29
N ALA A 38 16.55 -51.54 -11.28
CA ALA A 38 15.68 -50.59 -11.96
C ALA A 38 14.62 -49.99 -11.03
N ILE A 39 14.04 -50.80 -10.12
CA ILE A 39 13.10 -50.34 -9.09
C ILE A 39 13.80 -49.39 -8.12
N ALA A 40 15.02 -49.72 -7.66
CA ALA A 40 15.79 -48.87 -6.77
C ALA A 40 16.10 -47.51 -7.42
N ALA A 41 16.52 -47.51 -8.69
CA ALA A 41 16.79 -46.29 -9.45
C ALA A 41 15.52 -45.46 -9.65
N SER A 42 14.39 -46.09 -9.99
CA SER A 42 13.10 -45.40 -10.15
C SER A 42 12.63 -44.78 -8.84
N THR A 43 12.80 -45.49 -7.72
CA THR A 43 12.46 -44.99 -6.39
C THR A 43 13.30 -43.78 -6.02
N ALA A 44 14.60 -43.80 -6.31
CA ALA A 44 15.48 -42.65 -6.10
C ALA A 44 15.03 -41.43 -6.93
N ALA A 45 14.75 -41.63 -8.22
CA ALA A 45 14.28 -40.55 -9.09
C ALA A 45 12.93 -39.94 -8.64
N ILE A 46 12.00 -40.77 -8.17
CA ILE A 46 10.71 -40.30 -7.61
C ILE A 46 10.95 -39.45 -6.37
N ASN A 47 11.87 -39.86 -5.48
CA ASN A 47 12.20 -39.09 -4.29
C ASN A 47 12.86 -37.75 -4.63
N ASP A 48 13.73 -37.70 -5.65
CA ASP A 48 14.34 -36.46 -6.12
C ASP A 48 13.29 -35.48 -6.67
N VAL A 49 12.35 -35.97 -7.49
CA VAL A 49 11.24 -35.15 -8.00
C VAL A 49 10.39 -34.62 -6.85
N ARG A 50 10.06 -35.47 -5.88
CA ARG A 50 9.29 -35.07 -4.70
C ARG A 50 10.00 -33.95 -3.92
N ASN A 51 11.29 -34.12 -3.66
CA ASN A 51 12.10 -33.12 -2.95
C ASN A 51 12.15 -31.78 -3.72
N ALA A 52 12.27 -31.83 -5.05
CA ALA A 52 12.26 -30.64 -5.90
C ALA A 52 10.90 -29.92 -5.87
N VAL A 53 9.79 -30.67 -5.91
CA VAL A 53 8.43 -30.12 -5.83
C VAL A 53 8.17 -29.51 -4.44
N ASP A 54 8.61 -30.16 -3.37
CA ASP A 54 8.47 -29.66 -2.00
C ASP A 54 9.26 -28.35 -1.82
N ALA A 55 10.50 -28.30 -2.33
CA ALA A 55 11.32 -27.09 -2.34
C ALA A 55 10.66 -25.95 -3.14
N GLY A 56 10.16 -26.23 -4.35
CA GLY A 56 9.46 -25.25 -5.19
C GLY A 56 8.18 -24.73 -4.52
N THR A 57 7.41 -25.61 -3.88
CA THR A 57 6.20 -25.24 -3.14
C THR A 57 6.52 -24.35 -1.94
N SER A 58 7.62 -24.62 -1.24
CA SER A 58 8.09 -23.76 -0.15
C SER A 58 8.39 -22.34 -0.63
N VAL A 59 9.12 -22.21 -1.74
CA VAL A 59 9.43 -20.91 -2.36
C VAL A 59 8.15 -20.16 -2.75
N LEU A 60 7.18 -20.85 -3.37
CA LEU A 60 5.90 -20.25 -3.74
C LEU A 60 5.11 -19.73 -2.52
N LYS A 61 5.14 -20.46 -1.40
CA LYS A 61 4.52 -19.99 -0.14
C LYS A 61 5.21 -18.72 0.38
N THR A 62 6.53 -18.65 0.31
CA THR A 62 7.29 -17.44 0.68
C THR A 62 6.92 -16.26 -0.22
N ILE A 63 6.82 -16.46 -1.54
CA ILE A 63 6.41 -15.41 -2.49
C ILE A 63 5.00 -14.93 -2.20
N ALA A 64 4.06 -15.85 -1.97
CA ALA A 64 2.68 -15.51 -1.63
C ALA A 64 2.61 -14.69 -0.32
N GLY A 65 3.40 -15.09 0.70
CA GLY A 65 3.52 -14.35 1.94
C GLY A 65 4.09 -12.94 1.75
N LEU A 66 5.15 -12.80 0.95
CA LEU A 66 5.74 -11.50 0.59
C LEU A 66 4.71 -10.61 -0.12
N GLN A 67 3.98 -11.16 -1.09
CA GLN A 67 2.95 -10.42 -1.82
C GLN A 67 1.83 -9.91 -0.90
N GLN A 68 1.41 -10.71 0.08
CA GLN A 68 0.43 -10.27 1.08
C GLN A 68 0.96 -9.12 1.93
N VAL A 69 2.21 -9.20 2.38
CA VAL A 69 2.86 -8.13 3.15
C VAL A 69 2.99 -6.86 2.31
N THR A 70 3.46 -6.96 1.07
CA THR A 70 3.59 -5.82 0.16
C THR A 70 2.25 -5.14 -0.09
N ASN A 71 1.19 -5.91 -0.33
CA ASN A 71 -0.15 -5.35 -0.52
C ASN A 71 -0.65 -4.65 0.74
N ALA A 72 -0.43 -5.23 1.93
CA ALA A 72 -0.81 -4.60 3.19
C ALA A 72 -0.03 -3.29 3.44
N THR A 73 1.27 -3.26 3.13
CA THR A 73 2.10 -2.05 3.26
C THR A 73 1.67 -0.97 2.27
N LEU A 74 1.38 -1.33 1.01
CA LEU A 74 0.89 -0.38 0.00
C LEU A 74 -0.46 0.22 0.43
N PHE A 75 -1.36 -0.60 0.95
CA PHE A 75 -2.64 -0.13 1.47
C PHE A 75 -2.46 0.83 2.66
N HIS A 76 -1.60 0.47 3.61
CA HIS A 76 -1.27 1.33 4.75
C HIS A 76 -0.66 2.67 4.30
N LEU A 77 0.24 2.65 3.32
CA LEU A 77 0.84 3.87 2.77
C LEU A 77 -0.21 4.75 2.08
N SER A 78 -1.16 4.15 1.36
CA SER A 78 -2.30 4.87 0.78
C SER A 78 -3.12 5.57 1.85
N GLN A 79 -3.48 4.87 2.93
CA GLN A 79 -4.23 5.47 4.04
C GLN A 79 -3.45 6.61 4.72
N GLN A 80 -2.13 6.44 4.89
CA GLN A 80 -1.29 7.49 5.46
C GLN A 80 -1.26 8.73 4.56
N ALA A 81 -1.20 8.55 3.24
CA ALA A 81 -1.26 9.65 2.28
C ALA A 81 -2.61 10.39 2.35
N ASP A 82 -3.72 9.65 2.42
CA ASP A 82 -5.06 10.24 2.57
C ASP A 82 -5.18 11.07 3.86
N ALA A 83 -4.67 10.54 4.97
CA ALA A 83 -4.64 11.25 6.24
C ALA A 83 -3.78 12.54 6.17
N MET A 84 -2.63 12.47 5.50
CA MET A 84 -1.77 13.63 5.29
C MET A 84 -2.46 14.71 4.44
N ILE A 85 -3.15 14.31 3.36
CA ILE A 85 -3.91 15.24 2.53
C ILE A 85 -5.00 15.95 3.35
N CYS A 86 -5.75 15.20 4.16
CA CYS A 86 -6.76 15.76 5.05
C CYS A 86 -6.17 16.75 6.07
N ALA A 87 -5.03 16.41 6.68
CA ALA A 87 -4.35 17.30 7.61
C ALA A 87 -3.86 18.60 6.93
N LEU A 88 -3.29 18.49 5.73
CA LEU A 88 -2.86 19.66 4.94
C LEU A 88 -4.04 20.55 4.54
N GLU A 89 -5.17 19.95 4.19
CA GLU A 89 -6.41 20.68 3.93
C GLU A 89 -6.88 21.43 5.18
N ALA A 90 -6.91 20.79 6.35
CA ALA A 90 -7.26 21.45 7.60
C ALA A 90 -6.32 22.62 7.93
N ILE A 91 -5.00 22.42 7.77
CA ILE A 91 -3.99 23.48 7.98
C ILE A 91 -4.27 24.66 7.04
N SER A 92 -4.44 24.41 5.74
CA SER A 92 -4.65 25.48 4.76
C SER A 92 -5.93 26.29 5.02
N ARG A 93 -7.03 25.63 5.42
CA ARG A 93 -8.27 26.31 5.84
C ARG A 93 -8.05 27.18 7.08
N ASN A 94 -7.37 26.64 8.09
CA ASN A 94 -7.09 27.36 9.34
C ASN A 94 -6.14 28.55 9.10
N THR A 95 -5.10 28.40 8.28
CA THR A 95 -4.18 29.49 7.95
C THR A 95 -4.91 30.62 7.23
N CYS A 96 -5.81 30.30 6.29
CA CYS A 96 -6.62 31.29 5.60
C CYS A 96 -7.55 32.05 6.56
N ALA A 97 -8.18 31.35 7.50
CA ALA A 97 -9.02 31.95 8.53
C ALA A 97 -8.21 32.86 9.47
N ILE A 98 -7.05 32.42 9.93
CA ILE A 98 -6.15 33.22 10.78
C ILE A 98 -5.68 34.47 10.04
N HIS A 99 -5.36 34.36 8.74
CA HIS A 99 -4.95 35.51 7.95
C HIS A 99 -6.06 36.57 7.83
N ASN A 100 -7.30 36.13 7.62
CA ASN A 100 -8.46 37.02 7.59
C ASN A 100 -8.69 37.70 8.95
N GLU A 101 -8.61 36.95 10.05
CA GLU A 101 -8.75 37.50 11.40
C GLU A 101 -7.63 38.50 11.72
N ALA A 102 -6.38 38.17 11.37
CA ALA A 102 -5.25 39.06 11.55
C ALA A 102 -5.44 40.37 10.78
N HIS A 103 -5.94 40.31 9.54
CA HIS A 103 -6.24 41.50 8.75
C HIS A 103 -7.30 42.39 9.42
N ILE A 104 -8.39 41.79 9.90
CA ILE A 104 -9.45 42.51 10.62
C ILE A 104 -8.89 43.16 11.89
N GLN A 105 -8.09 42.43 12.66
CA GLN A 105 -7.48 42.96 13.88
C GLN A 105 -6.50 44.10 13.59
N THR A 106 -5.67 43.99 12.55
CA THR A 106 -4.79 45.08 12.12
C THR A 106 -5.60 46.32 11.74
N GLY A 107 -6.70 46.16 10.99
CA GLY A 107 -7.60 47.27 10.65
C GLY A 107 -8.23 47.92 11.89
N ARG A 108 -8.58 47.14 12.92
CA ARG A 108 -9.08 47.70 14.19
C ARG A 108 -7.98 48.43 14.97
N GLN A 109 -6.75 47.90 14.99
CA GLN A 109 -5.62 48.53 15.67
C GLN A 109 -5.26 49.89 15.05
N THR A 110 -5.36 50.05 13.73
CA THR A 110 -5.13 51.37 13.10
C THR A 110 -6.19 52.39 13.50
N VAL A 111 -7.46 51.99 13.63
CA VAL A 111 -8.53 52.86 14.13
C VAL A 111 -8.29 53.24 15.60
N ILE A 112 -7.89 52.28 16.45
CA ILE A 112 -7.56 52.55 17.85
C ILE A 112 -6.39 53.53 17.95
N ALA A 113 -5.31 53.34 17.19
CA ALA A 113 -4.17 54.25 17.18
C ALA A 113 -4.55 55.68 16.77
N ALA A 114 -5.47 55.83 15.81
CA ALA A 114 -6.01 57.13 15.42
C ALA A 114 -6.86 57.77 16.54
N ALA A 115 -7.67 56.97 17.23
CA ALA A 115 -8.48 57.43 18.36
C ALA A 115 -7.62 57.84 19.57
N GLU A 116 -6.58 57.06 19.90
CA GLU A 116 -5.62 57.39 20.96
C GLU A 116 -4.90 58.71 20.68
N THR A 117 -4.50 58.94 19.42
CA THR A 117 -3.90 60.22 19.00
C THR A 117 -4.88 61.38 19.22
N ALA A 118 -6.16 61.20 18.86
CA ALA A 118 -7.19 62.21 19.12
C ALA A 118 -7.40 62.48 20.61
N ILE A 119 -7.38 61.45 21.47
CA ILE A 119 -7.47 61.59 22.93
C ILE A 119 -6.23 62.33 23.48
N LEU A 120 -5.04 62.06 22.94
CA LEU A 120 -3.82 62.78 23.28
C LEU A 120 -3.91 64.28 22.93
N ASP A 121 -4.53 64.61 21.80
CA ASP A 121 -4.79 66.01 21.44
C ASP A 121 -5.86 66.65 22.33
N ILE A 122 -6.91 65.92 22.69
CA ILE A 122 -7.95 66.39 23.63
C ILE A 122 -7.34 66.68 25.01
N THR A 123 -6.50 65.77 25.52
CA THR A 123 -5.82 65.92 26.81
C THR A 123 -4.77 67.03 26.81
N ARG A 124 -4.13 67.32 25.67
CA ARG A 124 -3.33 68.54 25.51
C ARG A 124 -4.19 69.81 25.50
N SER A 125 -5.45 69.69 25.08
CA SER A 125 -6.41 70.77 24.95
C SER A 125 -7.34 70.95 26.15
N VAL A 126 -7.00 70.49 27.37
CA VAL A 126 -7.79 70.51 28.65
C VAL A 126 -8.21 71.92 29.13
N ASN A 127 -8.31 72.87 28.22
CA ASN A 127 -9.37 73.86 28.19
C ASN A 127 -10.77 73.19 28.11
N PRO A 128 -11.74 73.61 28.95
CA PRO A 128 -13.10 73.07 28.96
C PRO A 128 -13.88 73.26 27.65
N ALA A 129 -13.46 74.20 26.80
CA ALA A 129 -14.03 74.40 25.47
C ALA A 129 -13.82 73.19 24.54
N ALA A 130 -12.75 72.41 24.72
CA ALA A 130 -12.45 71.28 23.85
C ALA A 130 -13.30 70.03 24.14
N ALA A 131 -13.86 69.90 25.35
CA ALA A 131 -14.76 68.81 25.70
C ALA A 131 -16.08 68.89 24.90
N LEU A 132 -16.63 70.10 24.77
CA LEU A 132 -17.84 70.36 23.96
C LEU A 132 -17.64 70.07 22.47
N ASP A 133 -16.43 70.31 21.96
CA ASP A 133 -16.11 70.01 20.56
C ASP A 133 -15.90 68.51 20.32
N PHE A 134 -15.49 67.74 21.33
CA PHE A 134 -15.40 66.28 21.23
C PHE A 134 -16.78 65.64 21.09
N ASP A 135 -17.70 65.97 22.00
CA ASP A 135 -19.08 65.45 21.96
C ASP A 135 -19.75 65.77 20.61
N ARG A 136 -19.56 67.01 20.13
CA ARG A 136 -20.09 67.45 18.83
C ARG A 136 -19.48 66.67 17.67
N ARG A 137 -18.20 66.28 17.74
CA ARG A 137 -17.52 65.46 16.72
C ARG A 137 -17.97 64.00 16.76
N GLU A 138 -18.22 63.44 17.94
CA GLU A 138 -18.73 62.07 18.08
C GLU A 138 -20.16 61.97 17.51
N GLU A 139 -21.00 62.96 17.80
CA GLU A 139 -22.36 63.06 17.27
C GLU A 139 -22.38 63.21 15.73
N GLN A 140 -21.46 64.02 15.19
CA GLN A 140 -21.25 64.14 13.74
C GLN A 140 -20.76 62.84 13.12
N ARG A 141 -19.85 62.11 13.79
CA ARG A 141 -19.33 60.84 13.30
C ARG A 141 -20.45 59.79 13.23
N HIS A 142 -21.27 59.70 14.28
CA HIS A 142 -22.46 58.84 14.29
C HIS A 142 -23.50 59.20 13.22
N ALA A 143 -23.75 60.49 12.99
CA ALA A 143 -24.63 60.93 11.91
C ALA A 143 -24.07 60.56 10.52
N THR A 144 -22.75 60.64 10.36
CA THR A 144 -22.07 60.27 9.12
C THR A 144 -22.12 58.76 8.88
N GLU A 145 -21.88 57.96 9.91
CA GLU A 145 -21.93 56.49 9.84
C GLU A 145 -23.35 55.96 9.55
N LYS A 146 -24.41 56.67 10.00
CA LYS A 146 -25.79 56.37 9.61
C LYS A 146 -26.06 56.57 8.12
N CYS A 147 -25.44 57.56 7.50
CA CYS A 147 -25.60 57.85 6.07
C CYS A 147 -24.69 56.97 5.20
N CYS A 148 -23.49 56.65 5.68
CA CYS A 148 -22.47 55.90 4.94
C CYS A 148 -21.79 54.90 5.89
N PRO A 149 -22.32 53.68 6.04
CA PRO A 149 -21.63 52.65 6.80
C PRO A 149 -20.29 52.31 6.11
N PRO A 150 -19.22 52.06 6.89
CA PRO A 150 -17.93 51.72 6.32
C PRO A 150 -18.03 50.45 5.46
N PRO A 151 -17.35 50.39 4.30
CA PRO A 151 -17.38 49.23 3.43
C PRO A 151 -16.83 48.00 4.17
N VAL A 152 -17.50 46.87 4.02
CA VAL A 152 -17.00 45.58 4.51
C VAL A 152 -16.06 45.05 3.45
N ASP A 153 -14.76 45.07 3.73
CA ASP A 153 -13.77 44.51 2.83
C ASP A 153 -13.99 42.99 2.69
N PRO A 154 -13.88 42.42 1.46
CA PRO A 154 -13.91 40.99 1.28
C PRO A 154 -12.74 40.34 2.03
N PRO A 155 -12.89 39.06 2.46
CA PRO A 155 -11.81 38.34 3.12
C PRO A 155 -10.56 38.31 2.23
N VAL A 156 -9.41 38.65 2.81
CA VAL A 156 -8.12 38.72 2.10
C VAL A 156 -7.72 37.38 1.51
N CYS A 157 -8.05 36.30 2.21
CA CYS A 157 -7.83 34.94 1.77
C CYS A 157 -9.15 34.21 1.52
N ALA A 158 -9.26 33.63 0.33
CA ALA A 158 -10.29 32.67 -0.04
C ALA A 158 -9.67 31.28 -0.24
N TYR A 159 -10.14 30.30 0.52
CA TYR A 159 -9.68 28.92 0.40
C TYR A 159 -10.01 28.35 -0.99
N ARG A 160 -9.03 27.68 -1.61
CA ARG A 160 -9.20 26.95 -2.86
C ARG A 160 -8.76 25.50 -2.66
N PRO A 161 -9.64 24.50 -2.89
CA PRO A 161 -9.26 23.10 -2.76
C PRO A 161 -8.26 22.70 -3.84
N CYS A 162 -7.37 21.78 -3.49
CA CYS A 162 -6.43 21.18 -4.44
C CYS A 162 -7.17 20.28 -5.44
N PRO A 163 -6.71 20.19 -6.70
CA PRO A 163 -7.26 19.23 -7.65
C PRO A 163 -6.98 17.80 -7.18
N ALA A 164 -7.99 16.94 -7.26
CA ALA A 164 -7.85 15.53 -6.93
C ALA A 164 -6.89 14.82 -7.93
N PRO A 165 -6.09 13.84 -7.48
CA PRO A 165 -5.26 13.05 -8.38
C PRO A 165 -6.12 12.26 -9.37
N LYS A 166 -5.57 12.00 -10.57
CA LYS A 166 -6.24 11.18 -11.58
C LYS A 166 -6.39 9.74 -11.08
N PRO A 167 -7.50 9.05 -11.38
CA PRO A 167 -7.65 7.63 -11.08
C PRO A 167 -6.55 6.80 -11.75
N LEU A 168 -6.16 5.70 -11.11
CA LEU A 168 -5.26 4.73 -11.72
C LEU A 168 -5.98 3.98 -12.84
N GLU A 169 -5.42 4.04 -14.06
CA GLU A 169 -5.86 3.20 -15.18
C GLU A 169 -5.26 1.80 -15.01
N ILE A 170 -6.00 0.89 -14.40
CA ILE A 170 -5.61 -0.52 -14.34
C ILE A 170 -6.16 -1.21 -15.59
N GLU A 171 -5.27 -1.58 -16.51
CA GLU A 171 -5.64 -2.41 -17.66
C GLU A 171 -6.26 -3.72 -17.15
N LYS A 172 -7.49 -4.00 -17.58
CA LYS A 172 -8.19 -5.23 -17.23
C LYS A 172 -7.39 -6.42 -17.79
N PRO A 173 -7.08 -7.46 -16.99
CA PRO A 173 -6.41 -8.65 -17.50
C PRO A 173 -7.20 -9.23 -18.67
N ARG A 174 -6.54 -9.50 -19.80
CA ARG A 174 -7.17 -10.17 -20.95
C ARG A 174 -7.66 -11.54 -20.50
N GLU A 175 -8.97 -11.78 -20.63
CA GLU A 175 -9.57 -13.10 -20.45
C GLU A 175 -8.89 -14.10 -21.41
N PRO A 176 -8.43 -15.27 -20.92
CA PRO A 176 -7.95 -16.32 -21.79
C PRO A 176 -9.12 -16.85 -22.64
N ARG A 177 -8.91 -16.93 -23.96
CA ARG A 177 -9.84 -17.56 -24.91
C ARG A 177 -9.73 -19.08 -24.84
#